data_AF-X1E1N4-F1
#
_entry.id   AF-X1E1N4-F1
#
_cell.length_a   1.000
_cell.length_b   1.000
_cell.length_c   1.000
_cell.angle_alpha   90.00
_cell.angle_beta   90.00
_cell.angle_gamma   90.00
#
_symmetry.space_group_name_H-M   'P 1'
#
loop_
_entity.id
_entity.type
_entity.pdbx_description
1 polymer ?
#
loop_
_entity_poly.entity_id
_entity_poly.type
_entity_poly.pdbx_seq_one_letter_code
_entity_poly.pdbx_strand_id
1 'polypeptide(L)'
;QLSYENALDVIAVGFDPKKTFIFSNIELANTLYRHAARIAKKITFSMIRATFGLNESSNLGQIFYTSMQAVPAILKSLIEERNIPCLIPHAVDQDPHFRIARDVLPKLGYYKPASIQCIFLPGLKQQSKMSTTNGTDAIFSTDSAEEVRKKVGNAFTGGRGSAKEQKELGGTPDVCSVFKYFFMMFILDNEELLSVRNECLNGERLCGECKSILIEKIVKFLRHHQEKREKARSILNKYWISEKIDLKQLVNKK
;
A
#
# COMPACT_ATOMS: atom_id res chain seq x y z
N GLN A 1 -19.57 1.82 1.39
CA GLN A 1 -19.46 0.45 1.97
C GLN A 1 -18.04 -0.10 1.85
N LEU A 2 -17.45 -0.19 0.64
CA LEU A 2 -16.06 -0.67 0.48
C LEU A 2 -15.01 0.15 1.25
N SER A 3 -15.16 1.49 1.28
CA SER A 3 -14.28 2.38 2.05
C SER A 3 -14.23 2.06 3.53
N TYR A 4 -15.39 1.69 4.11
CA TYR A 4 -15.52 1.32 5.51
C TYR A 4 -14.83 -0.01 5.79
N GLU A 5 -15.05 -1.03 4.96
CA GLU A 5 -14.39 -2.32 5.11
C GLU A 5 -12.86 -2.19 4.97
N ASN A 6 -12.36 -1.38 4.03
CA ASN A 6 -10.92 -1.14 3.89
C ASN A 6 -10.32 -0.36 5.07
N ALA A 7 -11.08 0.55 5.68
CA ALA A 7 -10.62 1.24 6.89
C ALA A 7 -10.38 0.26 8.05
N LEU A 8 -11.17 -0.83 8.15
CA LEU A 8 -10.95 -1.87 9.15
C LEU A 8 -9.61 -2.59 8.93
N ASP A 9 -9.26 -2.89 7.67
CA ASP A 9 -7.97 -3.50 7.33
C ASP A 9 -6.79 -2.58 7.71
N VAL A 10 -6.93 -1.26 7.54
CA VAL A 10 -5.93 -0.26 7.95
C VAL A 10 -5.81 -0.16 9.47
N ILE A 11 -6.94 -0.10 10.18
CA ILE A 11 -6.97 -0.05 11.66
C ILE A 11 -6.36 -1.32 12.25
N ALA A 12 -6.59 -2.48 11.63
CA ALA A 12 -6.06 -3.77 12.07
C ALA A 12 -4.53 -3.84 12.06
N VAL A 13 -3.84 -2.95 11.33
CA VAL A 13 -2.37 -2.82 11.40
C VAL A 13 -1.93 -2.36 12.80
N GLY A 14 -2.76 -1.59 13.51
CA GLY A 14 -2.52 -1.16 14.90
C GLY A 14 -2.01 0.26 15.06
N PHE A 15 -2.41 1.18 14.17
CA PHE A 15 -2.13 2.60 14.33
C PHE A 15 -2.74 3.18 15.61
N ASP A 16 -2.12 4.21 16.20
CA ASP A 16 -2.65 4.89 17.39
C ASP A 16 -3.89 5.74 17.01
N PRO A 17 -5.09 5.46 17.56
CA PRO A 17 -6.31 6.23 17.24
C PRO A 17 -6.21 7.71 17.62
N LYS A 18 -5.34 8.09 18.56
CA LYS A 18 -5.17 9.50 18.94
C LYS A 18 -4.37 10.31 17.90
N LYS A 19 -3.64 9.62 17.02
CA LYS A 19 -2.72 10.23 16.04
C LYS A 19 -3.10 9.91 14.60
N THR A 20 -4.19 9.17 14.39
CA THR A 20 -4.55 8.61 13.09
C THR A 20 -5.97 8.98 12.73
N PHE A 21 -6.12 9.68 11.61
CA PHE A 21 -7.40 10.13 11.10
C PHE A 21 -7.64 9.47 9.75
N ILE A 22 -8.78 8.80 9.60
CA ILE A 22 -9.21 8.14 8.37
C ILE A 22 -10.47 8.87 7.90
N PHE A 23 -10.55 9.14 6.60
CA PHE A 23 -11.71 9.82 6.02
C PHE A 23 -12.05 9.29 4.64
N SER A 24 -13.32 9.45 4.28
CA SER A 24 -13.80 9.28 2.91
C SER A 24 -13.72 10.62 2.17
N ASN A 25 -13.23 10.61 0.92
CA ASN A 25 -13.25 11.80 0.08
C ASN A 25 -14.66 12.37 -0.13
N ILE A 26 -15.68 11.52 -0.08
CA ILE A 26 -17.09 11.93 -0.22
C ILE A 26 -17.58 12.60 1.06
N GLU A 27 -17.23 12.07 2.22
CA GLU A 27 -17.69 12.62 3.51
C GLU A 27 -16.90 13.85 3.94
N LEU A 28 -15.72 14.06 3.36
CA LEU A 28 -14.86 15.25 3.53
C LEU A 28 -14.89 16.16 2.29
N ALA A 29 -15.91 16.03 1.43
CA ALA A 29 -15.93 16.67 0.13
C ALA A 29 -15.97 18.20 0.18
N ASN A 30 -16.68 18.84 1.12
CA ASN A 30 -16.73 20.30 1.21
C ASN A 30 -15.35 20.89 1.52
N THR A 31 -14.64 20.28 2.49
CA THR A 31 -13.27 20.66 2.83
C THR A 31 -12.34 20.40 1.66
N LEU A 32 -12.35 19.17 1.13
CA LEU A 32 -11.44 18.78 0.06
C LEU A 32 -11.67 19.60 -1.21
N TYR A 33 -12.92 19.73 -1.67
CA TYR A 33 -13.27 20.40 -2.92
C TYR A 33 -12.85 21.87 -2.94
N ARG A 34 -13.04 22.59 -1.83
CA ARG A 34 -12.63 24.02 -1.72
C ARG A 34 -11.14 24.20 -2.00
N HIS A 35 -10.30 23.31 -1.48
CA HIS A 35 -8.85 23.37 -1.67
C HIS A 35 -8.42 22.74 -3.00
N ALA A 36 -9.07 21.66 -3.42
CA ALA A 36 -8.85 21.01 -4.71
C ALA A 36 -9.12 21.98 -5.86
N ALA A 37 -10.17 22.80 -5.81
CA ALA A 37 -10.45 23.81 -6.83
C ALA A 37 -9.32 24.85 -6.97
N ARG A 38 -8.71 25.27 -5.84
CA ARG A 38 -7.56 26.19 -5.85
C ARG A 38 -6.32 25.53 -6.46
N ILE A 39 -6.10 24.25 -6.17
CA ILE A 39 -5.01 23.44 -6.74
C ILE A 39 -5.24 23.22 -8.24
N ALA A 40 -6.46 22.85 -8.64
CA ALA A 40 -6.85 22.60 -10.02
C ALA A 40 -6.57 23.82 -10.91
N LYS A 41 -6.78 25.04 -10.41
CA LYS A 41 -6.43 26.28 -11.14
C LYS A 41 -4.94 26.41 -11.50
N LYS A 42 -4.07 25.60 -10.87
CA LYS A 42 -2.62 25.53 -11.14
C LYS A 42 -2.21 24.29 -11.94
N ILE A 43 -3.15 23.43 -12.31
CA ILE A 43 -2.93 22.21 -13.08
C ILE A 43 -3.61 22.39 -14.44
N THR A 44 -2.84 22.34 -15.53
CA THR A 44 -3.41 22.38 -16.88
C THR A 44 -3.81 20.98 -17.35
N PHE A 45 -4.74 20.90 -18.29
CA PHE A 45 -5.05 19.63 -18.95
C PHE A 45 -3.83 19.02 -19.65
N SER A 46 -2.95 19.85 -20.24
CA SER A 46 -1.71 19.37 -20.86
C SER A 46 -0.78 18.67 -19.87
N MET A 47 -0.67 19.15 -18.62
CA MET A 47 0.08 18.48 -17.56
C MET A 47 -0.52 17.11 -17.22
N ILE A 48 -1.84 17.03 -17.07
CA ILE A 48 -2.55 15.79 -16.77
C ILE A 48 -2.39 14.78 -17.90
N ARG A 49 -2.59 15.20 -19.15
CA ARG A 49 -2.39 14.35 -20.34
C ARG A 49 -0.96 13.83 -20.43
N ALA A 50 0.04 14.68 -20.23
CA ALA A 50 1.45 14.27 -20.28
C ALA A 50 1.82 13.29 -19.14
N THR A 51 1.17 13.41 -17.98
CA THR A 51 1.50 12.62 -16.79
C THR A 51 0.78 11.27 -16.75
N PHE A 52 -0.49 11.24 -17.14
CA PHE A 52 -1.37 10.08 -16.98
C PHE A 52 -1.87 9.50 -18.30
N GLY A 53 -1.57 10.11 -19.45
CA GLY A 53 -2.05 9.66 -20.75
C GLY A 53 -3.55 9.88 -20.96
N LEU A 54 -4.21 10.70 -20.14
CA LEU A 54 -5.65 10.99 -20.27
C LEU A 54 -5.92 11.79 -21.55
N ASN A 55 -7.06 11.51 -22.18
CA ASN A 55 -7.50 12.08 -23.45
C ASN A 55 -8.96 12.56 -23.38
N GLU A 56 -9.52 12.99 -24.51
CA GLU A 56 -10.88 13.50 -24.61
C GLU A 56 -11.96 12.45 -24.30
N SER A 57 -11.63 11.15 -24.33
CA SER A 57 -12.53 10.06 -23.92
C SER A 57 -12.50 9.81 -22.40
N SER A 58 -11.57 10.42 -21.67
CA SER A 58 -11.50 10.31 -20.22
C SER A 58 -12.57 11.18 -19.55
N ASN A 59 -13.18 10.70 -18.47
CA ASN A 59 -14.22 11.49 -17.80
C ASN A 59 -13.63 12.66 -17.00
N LEU A 60 -14.43 13.70 -16.79
CA LEU A 60 -14.01 14.92 -16.09
C LEU A 60 -13.47 14.65 -14.67
N GLY A 61 -14.01 13.65 -13.99
CA GLY A 61 -13.58 13.25 -12.66
C GLY A 61 -12.14 12.76 -12.64
N GLN A 62 -11.73 11.95 -13.62
CA GLN A 62 -10.35 11.46 -13.75
C GLN A 62 -9.36 12.62 -13.94
N ILE A 63 -9.73 13.61 -14.76
CA ILE A 63 -8.90 14.80 -15.01
C ILE A 63 -8.74 15.63 -13.73
N PHE A 64 -9.82 15.78 -12.96
CA PHE A 64 -9.83 16.58 -11.73
C PHE A 64 -9.16 15.88 -10.53
N TYR A 65 -9.16 14.54 -10.50
CA TYR A 65 -8.81 13.73 -9.32
C TYR A 65 -7.45 14.04 -8.71
N THR A 66 -6.42 14.33 -9.51
CA THR A 66 -5.10 14.73 -9.00
C THR A 66 -5.18 15.95 -8.05
N SER A 67 -6.09 16.88 -8.33
CA SER A 67 -6.31 18.04 -7.49
C SER A 67 -6.88 17.65 -6.12
N MET A 68 -7.76 16.66 -6.07
CA MET A 68 -8.30 16.09 -4.82
C MET A 68 -7.20 15.34 -4.05
N GLN A 69 -6.42 14.51 -4.74
CA GLN A 69 -5.35 13.71 -4.14
C GLN A 69 -4.21 14.56 -3.56
N ALA A 70 -4.03 15.79 -4.04
CA ALA A 70 -3.04 16.73 -3.52
C ALA A 70 -3.47 17.43 -2.21
N VAL A 71 -4.77 17.52 -1.90
CA VAL A 71 -5.26 18.24 -0.69
C VAL A 71 -4.79 17.61 0.62
N PRO A 72 -4.79 16.28 0.81
CA PRO A 72 -4.29 15.66 2.04
C PRO A 72 -2.87 16.09 2.43
N ALA A 73 -2.02 16.42 1.44
CA ALA A 73 -0.66 16.90 1.67
C ALA A 73 -0.59 18.25 2.42
N ILE A 74 -1.69 19.01 2.44
CA ILE A 74 -1.79 20.30 3.14
C ILE A 74 -2.86 20.30 4.23
N LEU A 75 -3.57 19.20 4.46
CA LEU A 75 -4.70 19.15 5.38
C LEU A 75 -4.30 19.58 6.80
N LYS A 76 -3.14 19.11 7.28
CA LYS A 76 -2.64 19.50 8.60
C LYS A 76 -2.32 21.00 8.69
N SER A 77 -1.78 21.57 7.62
CA SER A 77 -1.51 23.01 7.51
C SER A 77 -2.79 23.85 7.54
N LEU A 78 -3.86 23.34 6.91
CA LEU A 78 -5.17 23.99 6.91
C LEU A 78 -5.80 23.98 8.31
N ILE A 79 -5.65 22.87 9.04
CA ILE A 79 -6.24 22.71 10.38
C ILE A 79 -5.49 23.57 11.41
N GLU A 80 -4.17 23.61 11.36
CA GLU A 80 -3.35 24.37 12.32
C GLU A 80 -3.05 25.81 11.86
N GLU A 81 -3.62 26.25 10.73
CA GLU A 81 -3.47 27.60 10.18
C GLU A 81 -2.00 28.08 10.05
N ARG A 82 -1.09 27.13 9.80
CA ARG A 82 0.35 27.37 9.60
C ARG A 82 0.90 26.38 8.58
N ASN A 83 1.98 26.71 7.89
CA ASN A 83 2.57 25.80 6.91
C ASN A 83 3.32 24.66 7.61
N ILE A 84 2.90 23.42 7.39
CA ILE A 84 3.43 22.22 8.05
C ILE A 84 4.00 21.28 7.00
N PRO A 85 5.25 20.80 7.15
CA PRO A 85 5.80 19.77 6.27
C PRO A 85 4.95 18.50 6.29
N CYS A 86 4.72 17.90 5.11
CA CYS A 86 4.02 16.64 4.95
C CYS A 86 4.98 15.58 4.39
N LEU A 87 4.94 14.38 4.95
CA LEU A 87 5.65 13.20 4.46
C LEU A 87 4.61 12.19 3.98
N ILE A 88 4.76 11.70 2.74
CA ILE A 88 3.82 10.80 2.09
C ILE A 88 4.50 9.46 1.77
N PRO A 89 4.21 8.40 2.53
CA PRO A 89 4.62 7.04 2.18
C PRO A 89 3.69 6.49 1.09
N HIS A 90 4.23 6.04 -0.04
CA HIS A 90 3.42 5.45 -1.12
C HIS A 90 4.23 4.49 -2.01
N ALA A 91 3.54 3.62 -2.75
CA ALA A 91 4.18 2.86 -3.82
C ALA A 91 4.49 3.77 -5.03
N VAL A 92 5.45 3.36 -5.86
CA VAL A 92 5.95 4.18 -6.97
C VAL A 92 4.88 4.61 -8.00
N ASP A 93 3.77 3.87 -8.12
CA ASP A 93 2.66 4.21 -9.03
C ASP A 93 1.88 5.46 -8.64
N GLN A 94 1.92 5.88 -7.37
CA GLN A 94 1.25 7.09 -6.91
C GLN A 94 2.09 8.36 -7.13
N ASP A 95 3.39 8.21 -7.40
CA ASP A 95 4.32 9.34 -7.57
C ASP A 95 3.89 10.38 -8.62
N PRO A 96 3.28 10.01 -9.76
CA PRO A 96 2.81 11.01 -10.73
C PRO A 96 1.87 12.07 -10.14
N HIS A 97 0.98 11.69 -9.19
CA HIS A 97 0.13 12.65 -8.49
C HIS A 97 0.94 13.59 -7.59
N PHE A 98 1.88 13.05 -6.82
CA PHE A 98 2.66 13.83 -5.86
C PHE A 98 3.75 14.67 -6.52
N ARG A 99 4.25 14.27 -7.69
CA ARG A 99 5.08 15.11 -8.56
C ARG A 99 4.34 16.39 -8.96
N ILE A 100 3.11 16.26 -9.49
CA ILE A 100 2.28 17.42 -9.80
C ILE A 100 2.02 18.24 -8.54
N ALA A 101 1.70 17.60 -7.40
CA ALA A 101 1.49 18.30 -6.14
C ALA A 101 2.71 19.16 -5.74
N ARG A 102 3.93 18.64 -5.88
CA ARG A 102 5.18 19.36 -5.57
C ARG A 102 5.43 20.56 -6.48
N ASP A 103 4.89 20.56 -7.71
CA ASP A 103 5.00 21.69 -8.63
C ASP A 103 3.96 22.79 -8.37
N VAL A 104 2.78 22.42 -7.86
CA VAL A 104 1.64 23.34 -7.71
C VAL A 104 1.48 23.90 -6.30
N LEU A 105 1.76 23.12 -5.25
CA LEU A 105 1.56 23.54 -3.85
C LEU A 105 2.42 24.76 -3.45
N PRO A 106 3.70 24.89 -3.87
CA PRO A 106 4.49 26.09 -3.61
C PRO A 106 3.92 27.36 -4.23
N LYS A 107 3.26 27.26 -5.39
CA LYS A 107 2.58 28.40 -6.05
C LYS A 107 1.37 28.91 -5.25
N LEU A 108 0.94 28.15 -4.24
CA LEU A 108 -0.14 28.49 -3.31
C LEU A 108 0.39 28.82 -1.91
N GLY A 109 1.72 28.88 -1.72
CA GLY A 109 2.35 29.20 -0.43
C GLY A 109 2.57 28.01 0.51
N TYR A 110 2.33 26.78 0.07
CA TYR A 110 2.56 25.57 0.88
C TYR A 110 3.93 24.93 0.61
N TYR A 111 4.44 24.17 1.58
CA TYR A 111 5.65 23.39 1.36
C TYR A 111 5.42 22.26 0.35
N LYS A 112 6.51 21.86 -0.33
CA LYS A 112 6.51 20.64 -1.15
C LYS A 112 6.38 19.43 -0.21
N PRO A 113 5.45 18.49 -0.44
CA PRO A 113 5.41 17.26 0.33
C PRO A 113 6.68 16.44 0.04
N ALA A 114 7.27 15.88 1.09
CA ALA A 114 8.29 14.85 1.00
C ALA A 114 7.61 13.50 0.71
N SER A 115 8.31 12.60 0.02
CA SER A 115 7.83 11.25 -0.28
C SER A 115 8.85 10.22 0.14
N ILE A 116 8.36 9.08 0.65
CA ILE A 116 9.14 7.85 0.77
C ILE A 116 8.43 6.80 -0.08
N GLN A 117 9.16 6.23 -1.03
CA GLN A 117 8.60 5.32 -2.02
C GLN A 117 8.98 3.88 -1.70
N CYS A 118 8.02 2.96 -1.82
CA CYS A 118 8.27 1.53 -1.77
C CYS A 118 8.12 0.88 -3.16
N ILE A 119 8.87 -0.21 -3.37
CA ILE A 119 8.69 -1.11 -4.50
C ILE A 119 7.39 -1.90 -4.35
N PHE A 120 6.86 -2.43 -5.46
CA PHE A 120 5.67 -3.26 -5.41
C PHE A 120 5.92 -4.60 -4.74
N LEU A 121 4.97 -5.03 -3.91
CA LEU A 121 4.93 -6.41 -3.47
C LEU A 121 4.68 -7.31 -4.70
N PRO A 122 5.50 -8.36 -4.91
CA PRO A 122 5.34 -9.24 -6.05
C PRO A 122 4.07 -10.07 -5.90
N GLY A 123 3.48 -10.44 -7.03
CA GLY A 123 2.49 -11.49 -7.07
C GLY A 123 3.13 -12.87 -6.87
N LEU A 124 2.28 -13.88 -6.75
CA LEU A 124 2.73 -15.27 -6.60
C LEU A 124 3.23 -15.85 -7.93
N LYS A 125 2.85 -15.27 -9.07
CA LYS A 125 3.35 -15.66 -10.39
C LYS A 125 4.70 -14.99 -10.72
N GLN A 126 5.35 -15.46 -11.77
CA GLN A 126 6.65 -14.94 -12.20
C GLN A 126 6.54 -13.47 -12.64
N GLN A 127 7.39 -12.62 -12.07
CA GLN A 127 7.54 -11.21 -12.45
C GLN A 127 6.21 -10.40 -12.50
N SER A 128 5.21 -10.77 -11.69
CA SER A 128 3.98 -10.00 -11.58
C SER A 128 4.02 -9.03 -10.39
N LYS A 129 3.37 -7.87 -10.55
CA LYS A 129 2.92 -7.03 -9.43
C LYS A 129 1.68 -7.70 -8.84
N MET A 130 1.60 -7.79 -7.52
CA MET A 130 0.38 -8.29 -6.88
C MET A 130 -0.81 -7.42 -7.29
N SER A 131 -1.84 -8.05 -7.85
CA SER A 131 -3.05 -7.38 -8.30
C SER A 131 -4.28 -8.15 -7.88
N THR A 132 -5.32 -7.41 -7.47
CA THR A 132 -6.63 -7.98 -7.11
C THR A 132 -7.41 -8.46 -8.32
N THR A 133 -7.02 -8.09 -9.55
CA THR A 133 -7.70 -8.49 -10.80
C THR A 133 -7.66 -10.01 -11.03
N ASN A 134 -6.59 -10.68 -10.59
CA ASN A 134 -6.42 -12.12 -10.71
C ASN A 134 -6.38 -12.74 -9.31
N GLY A 135 -7.51 -13.31 -8.87
CA GLY A 135 -7.65 -13.83 -7.49
C GLY A 135 -6.67 -14.95 -7.08
N THR A 136 -5.95 -15.55 -8.03
CA THR A 136 -4.92 -16.57 -7.78
C THR A 136 -3.50 -16.01 -7.64
N ASP A 137 -3.26 -14.77 -8.04
CA ASP A 137 -1.93 -14.13 -8.01
C ASP A 137 -1.69 -13.33 -6.70
N ALA A 138 -2.75 -13.07 -5.94
CA ALA A 138 -2.71 -12.29 -4.71
C ALA A 138 -3.15 -13.11 -3.50
N ILE A 139 -2.50 -12.83 -2.37
CA ILE A 139 -2.97 -13.24 -1.04
C ILE A 139 -3.86 -12.12 -0.51
N PHE A 140 -5.15 -12.38 -0.31
CA PHE A 140 -6.07 -11.40 0.26
C PHE A 140 -6.03 -11.46 1.78
N SER A 141 -6.30 -10.32 2.45
CA SER A 141 -6.40 -10.27 3.92
C SER A 141 -7.51 -11.17 4.48
N THR A 142 -8.47 -11.55 3.64
CA THR A 142 -9.60 -12.43 3.96
C THR A 142 -9.38 -13.88 3.55
N ASP A 143 -8.24 -14.24 2.96
CA ASP A 143 -7.99 -15.62 2.56
C ASP A 143 -7.96 -16.55 3.79
N SER A 144 -8.56 -17.72 3.63
CA SER A 144 -8.48 -18.83 4.57
C SER A 144 -7.11 -19.52 4.51
N ALA A 145 -6.78 -20.29 5.55
CA ALA A 145 -5.55 -21.07 5.56
C ALA A 145 -5.45 -22.08 4.40
N GLU A 146 -6.58 -22.62 3.94
CA GLU A 146 -6.63 -23.51 2.78
C GLU A 146 -6.32 -22.78 1.47
N GLU A 147 -6.91 -21.60 1.27
CA GLU A 147 -6.63 -20.76 0.10
C GLU A 147 -5.16 -20.32 0.06
N VAL A 148 -4.58 -19.93 1.20
CA VAL A 148 -3.16 -19.59 1.29
C VAL A 148 -2.30 -20.79 0.88
N ARG A 149 -2.58 -21.99 1.42
CA ARG A 149 -1.84 -23.21 1.04
C ARG A 149 -1.91 -23.47 -0.45
N LYS A 150 -3.11 -23.37 -1.05
CA LYS A 150 -3.32 -23.57 -2.48
C LYS A 150 -2.58 -22.52 -3.32
N LYS A 151 -2.66 -21.24 -2.96
CA LYS A 151 -2.05 -20.14 -3.69
C LYS A 151 -0.52 -20.18 -3.61
N VAL A 152 0.04 -20.30 -2.41
CA VAL A 152 1.50 -20.38 -2.20
C VAL A 152 2.07 -21.69 -2.75
N GLY A 153 1.32 -22.79 -2.65
CA GLY A 153 1.69 -24.07 -3.26
C GLY A 153 1.93 -23.95 -4.77
N ASN A 154 1.12 -23.14 -5.45
CA ASN A 154 1.22 -22.85 -6.88
C ASN A 154 2.10 -21.63 -7.22
N ALA A 155 2.74 -21.00 -6.22
CA ALA A 155 3.59 -19.86 -6.46
C ALA A 155 4.83 -20.23 -7.29
N PHE A 156 5.25 -19.30 -8.12
CA PHE A 156 6.46 -19.39 -8.91
C PHE A 156 7.69 -19.45 -8.00
N THR A 157 8.57 -20.40 -8.30
CA THR A 157 9.84 -20.59 -7.60
C THR A 157 10.98 -20.62 -8.60
N GLY A 158 12.14 -20.08 -8.23
CA GLY A 158 13.36 -20.21 -9.01
C GLY A 158 14.09 -21.54 -8.84
N GLY A 159 13.44 -22.57 -8.30
CA GLY A 159 14.01 -23.91 -8.20
C GLY A 159 14.05 -24.65 -9.54
N ARG A 160 14.56 -25.88 -9.50
CA ARG A 160 14.70 -26.74 -10.67
C ARG A 160 13.51 -27.67 -10.86
N GLY A 161 13.49 -28.41 -11.97
CA GLY A 161 12.39 -29.33 -12.30
C GLY A 161 12.28 -30.52 -11.33
N SER A 162 13.38 -30.87 -10.66
CA SER A 162 13.41 -31.92 -9.63
C SER A 162 14.21 -31.51 -8.40
N ALA A 163 13.89 -32.12 -7.25
CA ALA A 163 14.64 -31.91 -6.00
C ALA A 163 16.11 -32.36 -6.12
N LYS A 164 16.38 -33.42 -6.89
CA LYS A 164 17.74 -33.91 -7.12
C LYS A 164 18.57 -32.87 -7.87
N GLU A 165 18.04 -32.36 -8.98
CA GLU A 165 18.70 -31.33 -9.77
C GLU A 165 18.91 -30.04 -8.96
N GLN A 166 17.95 -29.66 -8.11
CA GLN A 166 18.10 -28.50 -7.23
C GLN A 166 19.20 -28.71 -6.18
N LYS A 167 19.38 -29.92 -5.65
CA LYS A 167 20.48 -30.24 -4.72
C LYS A 167 21.86 -30.18 -5.38
N GLU A 168 21.94 -30.56 -6.66
CA GLU A 168 23.20 -30.58 -7.40
C GLU A 168 23.58 -29.21 -7.96
N LEU A 169 22.62 -28.44 -8.45
CA LEU A 169 22.85 -27.21 -9.22
C LEU A 169 22.33 -25.93 -8.56
N GLY A 170 21.66 -26.05 -7.41
CA GLY A 170 21.05 -24.92 -6.72
C GLY A 170 19.81 -24.33 -7.40
N GLY A 171 19.15 -23.43 -6.66
CA GLY A 171 18.04 -22.60 -7.15
C GLY A 171 18.46 -21.16 -7.47
N THR A 172 17.55 -20.39 -8.06
CA THR A 172 17.73 -18.96 -8.37
C THR A 172 16.78 -18.11 -7.52
N PRO A 173 17.18 -17.66 -6.31
CA PRO A 173 16.30 -16.94 -5.39
C PRO A 173 15.82 -15.58 -5.94
N ASP A 174 16.62 -14.90 -6.78
CA ASP A 174 16.33 -13.55 -7.27
C ASP A 174 15.07 -13.47 -8.16
N VAL A 175 14.71 -14.57 -8.83
CA VAL A 175 13.47 -14.67 -9.62
C VAL A 175 12.30 -15.27 -8.82
N CYS A 176 12.54 -15.84 -7.65
CA CYS A 176 11.59 -16.62 -6.87
C CYS A 176 10.58 -15.72 -6.12
N SER A 177 9.28 -15.90 -6.37
CA SER A 177 8.24 -15.13 -5.67
C SER A 177 8.20 -15.42 -4.18
N VAL A 178 8.42 -16.69 -3.78
CA VAL A 178 8.48 -17.11 -2.37
C VAL A 178 9.61 -16.40 -1.62
N PHE A 179 10.80 -16.32 -2.22
CA PHE A 179 11.94 -15.63 -1.60
C PHE A 179 11.70 -14.13 -1.46
N LYS A 180 11.08 -13.49 -2.47
CA LYS A 180 10.73 -12.07 -2.38
C LYS A 180 9.73 -11.77 -1.25
N TYR A 181 8.79 -12.67 -0.97
CA TYR A 181 7.91 -12.52 0.19
C TYR A 181 8.66 -12.59 1.52
N PHE A 182 9.67 -13.47 1.64
CA PHE A 182 10.54 -13.48 2.81
C PHE A 182 11.26 -12.15 2.97
N PHE A 183 11.93 -11.68 1.92
CA PHE A 183 12.63 -10.39 1.92
C PHE A 183 11.73 -9.20 2.27
N MET A 184 10.52 -9.13 1.70
CA MET A 184 9.69 -7.94 1.81
C MET A 184 8.76 -7.90 3.04
N MET A 185 8.41 -9.06 3.61
CA MET A 185 7.37 -9.12 4.65
C MET A 185 7.74 -9.91 5.91
N PHE A 186 8.56 -10.95 5.81
CA PHE A 186 8.58 -12.00 6.83
C PHE A 186 9.95 -12.32 7.43
N ILE A 187 11.02 -11.77 6.87
CA ILE A 187 12.38 -11.84 7.40
C ILE A 187 12.93 -10.41 7.44
N LEU A 188 13.09 -9.87 8.65
CA LEU A 188 13.65 -8.54 8.88
C LEU A 188 15.16 -8.58 9.18
N ASP A 189 15.67 -9.75 9.58
CA ASP A 189 17.08 -9.97 9.84
C ASP A 189 17.81 -10.29 8.53
N ASN A 190 18.80 -9.46 8.21
CA ASN A 190 19.59 -9.63 6.99
C ASN A 190 20.39 -10.94 7.01
N GLU A 191 20.88 -11.38 8.17
CA GLU A 191 21.66 -12.61 8.27
C GLU A 191 20.78 -13.85 8.03
N GLU A 192 19.57 -13.87 8.61
CA GLU A 192 18.58 -14.92 8.34
C GLU A 192 18.26 -14.98 6.84
N LEU A 193 18.01 -13.82 6.20
CA LEU A 193 17.68 -13.76 4.78
C LEU A 193 18.84 -14.24 3.89
N LEU A 194 20.08 -13.86 4.23
CA LEU A 194 21.29 -14.30 3.53
C LEU A 194 21.50 -15.80 3.69
N SER A 195 21.24 -16.37 4.86
CA SER A 195 21.27 -17.82 5.08
C SER A 195 20.29 -18.53 4.16
N VAL A 196 19.02 -18.10 4.14
CA VAL A 196 18.01 -18.68 3.23
C VAL A 196 18.42 -18.56 1.76
N ARG A 197 19.04 -17.45 1.38
CA ARG A 197 19.54 -17.23 0.01
C ARG A 197 20.66 -18.20 -0.33
N ASN A 198 21.66 -18.33 0.54
CA ASN A 198 22.84 -19.17 0.32
C ASN A 198 22.47 -20.66 0.32
N GLU A 199 21.64 -21.10 1.26
CA GLU A 199 21.13 -22.47 1.30
C GLU A 199 20.34 -22.81 0.01
N CYS A 200 19.60 -21.86 -0.55
CA CYS A 200 18.90 -22.05 -1.82
C CYS A 200 19.88 -22.16 -3.01
N LEU A 201 20.93 -21.32 -3.04
CA LEU A 201 21.96 -21.33 -4.09
C LEU A 201 22.81 -22.60 -4.05
N ASN A 202 23.06 -23.16 -2.86
CA ASN A 202 23.83 -24.39 -2.69
C ASN A 202 22.97 -25.66 -2.85
N GLY A 203 21.65 -25.52 -3.00
CA GLY A 203 20.74 -26.65 -3.10
C GLY A 203 20.42 -27.34 -1.77
N GLU A 204 20.86 -26.76 -0.65
CA GLU A 204 20.61 -27.26 0.71
C GLU A 204 19.13 -27.11 1.10
N ARG A 205 18.53 -25.96 0.76
CA ARG A 205 17.11 -25.67 1.01
C ARG A 205 16.27 -25.86 -0.25
N LEU A 206 15.25 -26.73 -0.16
CA LEU A 206 14.35 -27.02 -1.27
C LEU A 206 13.18 -26.03 -1.35
N CYS A 207 12.62 -25.87 -2.56
CA CYS A 207 11.47 -24.98 -2.78
C CYS A 207 10.23 -25.35 -1.97
N GLY A 208 10.00 -26.66 -1.76
CA GLY A 208 8.88 -27.14 -0.95
C GLY A 208 8.97 -26.68 0.51
N GLU A 209 10.17 -26.72 1.09
CA GLU A 209 10.43 -26.25 2.46
C GLU A 209 10.17 -24.74 2.59
N CYS A 210 10.69 -23.95 1.64
CA CYS A 210 10.41 -22.51 1.58
C CYS A 210 8.90 -22.21 1.50
N LYS A 211 8.16 -22.96 0.67
CA LYS A 211 6.70 -22.80 0.55
C LYS A 211 5.98 -23.11 1.86
N SER A 212 6.34 -24.20 2.53
CA SER A 212 5.74 -24.57 3.82
C SER A 212 5.98 -23.50 4.89
N ILE A 213 7.22 -23.02 5.02
CA ILE A 213 7.57 -21.93 5.96
C ILE A 213 6.79 -20.67 5.63
N LEU A 214 6.70 -20.28 4.35
CA LEU A 214 5.96 -19.09 3.95
C LEU A 214 4.46 -19.22 4.25
N ILE A 215 3.86 -20.38 3.99
CA ILE A 215 2.46 -20.66 4.33
C ILE A 215 2.21 -20.43 5.82
N GLU A 216 3.05 -21.00 6.69
CA GLU A 216 2.89 -20.85 8.13
C GLU A 216 2.98 -19.39 8.58
N LYS A 217 3.97 -18.64 8.06
CA LYS A 217 4.12 -17.21 8.37
C LYS A 217 2.93 -16.38 7.89
N ILE A 218 2.43 -16.62 6.67
CA ILE A 218 1.25 -15.93 6.12
C ILE A 218 -0.01 -16.28 6.92
N VAL A 219 -0.27 -17.56 7.19
CA VAL A 219 -1.45 -17.98 7.95
C VAL A 219 -1.46 -17.38 9.34
N LYS A 220 -0.30 -17.38 10.03
CA LYS A 220 -0.17 -16.74 11.35
C LYS A 220 -0.43 -15.23 11.28
N PHE A 221 0.13 -14.56 10.27
CA PHE A 221 -0.08 -13.13 10.04
C PHE A 221 -1.55 -12.80 9.78
N LEU A 222 -2.20 -13.51 8.84
CA LEU A 222 -3.59 -13.31 8.47
C LEU A 222 -4.53 -13.56 9.63
N ARG A 223 -4.33 -14.63 10.41
CA ARG A 223 -5.15 -14.90 11.59
C ARG A 223 -5.12 -13.72 12.57
N HIS A 224 -3.93 -13.22 12.89
CA HIS A 224 -3.79 -12.06 13.79
C HIS A 224 -4.40 -10.79 13.22
N HIS A 225 -4.22 -10.56 11.91
CA HIS A 225 -4.80 -9.42 11.22
C HIS A 225 -6.34 -9.48 11.21
N GLN A 226 -6.92 -10.64 10.88
CA GLN A 226 -8.36 -10.88 10.86
C GLN A 226 -8.99 -10.70 12.26
N GLU A 227 -8.35 -11.22 13.31
CA GLU A 227 -8.79 -10.99 14.70
C GLU A 227 -8.80 -9.50 15.07
N LYS A 228 -7.76 -8.75 14.68
CA LYS A 228 -7.70 -7.30 14.90
C LYS A 228 -8.72 -6.54 14.04
N ARG A 229 -8.97 -7.00 12.81
CA ARG A 229 -9.95 -6.42 11.88
C ARG A 229 -11.37 -6.52 12.43
N GLU A 230 -11.72 -7.64 13.04
CA GLU A 230 -13.03 -7.77 13.69
C GLU A 230 -13.15 -6.85 14.92
N LYS A 231 -12.08 -6.74 15.73
CA LYS A 231 -12.04 -5.76 16.84
C LYS A 231 -12.13 -4.32 16.33
N ALA A 232 -11.56 -4.01 15.17
CA ALA A 232 -11.56 -2.67 14.57
C ALA A 232 -12.98 -2.14 14.33
N ARG A 233 -13.97 -3.01 14.08
CA ARG A 233 -15.39 -2.61 13.89
C ARG A 233 -15.91 -1.79 15.06
N SER A 234 -15.54 -2.18 16.29
CA SER A 234 -16.00 -1.52 17.52
C SER A 234 -15.33 -0.17 17.81
N ILE A 235 -14.20 0.13 17.17
CA ILE A 235 -13.40 1.34 17.43
C ILE A 235 -13.22 2.23 16.20
N LEU A 236 -13.86 1.90 15.07
CA LEU A 236 -13.76 2.64 13.82
C LEU A 236 -14.04 4.13 13.99
N ASN A 237 -15.06 4.47 14.79
CA ASN A 237 -15.44 5.85 15.11
C ASN A 237 -14.33 6.67 15.80
N LYS A 238 -13.32 6.03 16.39
CA LYS A 238 -12.17 6.72 16.99
C LYS A 238 -11.18 7.24 15.94
N TYR A 239 -11.17 6.64 14.75
CA TYR A 239 -10.31 7.02 13.62
C TYR A 239 -11.05 7.86 12.58
N TRP A 240 -12.33 7.53 12.37
CA TRP A 240 -13.11 8.06 11.26
C TRP A 240 -13.52 9.51 11.51
N ILE A 241 -13.08 10.41 10.63
CA ILE A 241 -13.48 11.82 10.65
C ILE A 241 -14.50 12.10 9.55
N SER A 242 -15.49 12.92 9.87
CA SER A 242 -16.49 13.43 8.93
C SER A 242 -16.68 14.93 9.18
N GLU A 243 -17.21 15.66 8.21
CA GLU A 243 -17.39 17.13 8.32
C GLU A 243 -18.33 17.58 9.44
N LYS A 244 -19.12 16.66 10.01
CA LYS A 244 -19.91 16.94 11.24
C LYS A 244 -19.01 17.17 12.47
N ILE A 245 -17.73 16.84 12.38
CA ILE A 245 -16.71 17.12 13.38
C ILE A 245 -15.91 18.33 12.88
N ASP A 246 -15.96 19.44 13.60
CA ASP A 246 -15.11 20.60 13.32
C ASP A 246 -13.64 20.14 13.35
N LEU A 247 -12.96 20.21 12.20
CA LEU A 247 -11.56 19.78 12.07
C LEU A 247 -10.65 20.50 13.06
N LYS A 248 -11.00 21.71 13.52
CA LYS A 248 -10.28 22.44 14.57
C LYS A 248 -10.34 21.73 15.93
N GLN A 249 -11.43 21.03 16.24
CA GLN A 249 -11.58 20.27 17.50
C GLN A 249 -10.65 19.05 17.57
N LEU A 250 -10.18 18.52 16.42
CA LEU A 250 -9.24 17.39 16.38
C LEU A 250 -7.83 17.77 16.88
N VAL A 251 -7.50 19.05 16.95
CA VAL A 251 -6.20 19.55 17.47
C VAL A 251 -6.25 19.83 18.97
N ASN A 252 -7.43 20.21 19.49
CA ASN A 252 -7.59 20.67 20.87
C ASN A 252 -7.78 19.55 21.91
N LYS A 253 -7.68 18.27 21.50
CA LYS A 253 -7.71 17.10 22.40
C LYS A 253 -6.30 16.54 22.74
N LYS A 254 -5.26 17.36 22.60
CA LYS A 254 -3.90 17.02 23.04
C LYS A 254 -3.77 17.12 24.56
#